data_AF-A0A7R9TQ65-F1
#
_entry.id   AF-A0A7R9TQ65-F1
#
_cell.length_a   1.000
_cell.length_b   1.000
_cell.length_c   1.000
_cell.angle_alpha   90.00
_cell.angle_beta   90.00
_cell.angle_gamma   90.00
#
_symmetry.space_group_name_H-M   'P 1'
#
loop_
_entity.id
_entity.type
_entity.pdbx_description
1 polymer ?
#
loop_
_entity_poly.entity_id
_entity_poly.type
_entity_poly.pdbx_seq_one_letter_code
_entity_poly.pdbx_strand_id
1 'polypeptide(L)'
;GSHGVGTKNLGEMPRLMANGMVRITEEAFDRHGHPLFESAGVAGAVADEGGAVTGTGGATHASDGMVMQAVQPRSTDVAPLCARAEAERRVIGALARAISALPDELPARPPADATLPLVSVILPVHNASQWLDECLMSLLTQTYEGPIELSAYDDASTDDSRAILERWAEHLRARGIGTVVSGSETTSAGANRGCGFAKNRCVENASGTLLCFLDADDVMMPGRIAAQEQAARAHPRALLGCAWQRMPLDATEHYSRWANTLSGEQMLLQQFRETTVQMPTWFMSRTTFDATGPFIEDGLQESLAEDLEWFLRHLGSFDGENGAPSRARAVALVPRDGGHSGDVAVPADASHADDVALVRVGDTSSPLLLYRWTPSQTSSRTSRQRLFAVRAAALERRVLSRPAWREDGGFVIWGNGRDGRQLFGALSPEARGRVRAFVDIAPNRIGTTYENHALQGPRSAPVVAPGDPLARAPCVIAVGTRRAAETSGMGELEKNVATLGGKEGDTVWYFC
;
A
#
# COMPACT_ATOMS: atom_id res chain seq x y z
N GLY A 1 -43.41 7.12 39.88
CA GLY A 1 -43.99 7.49 38.57
C GLY A 1 -42.86 7.71 37.61
N SER A 2 -42.72 6.81 36.65
CA SER A 2 -41.77 6.79 35.53
C SER A 2 -41.65 8.13 34.81
N HIS A 3 -40.43 8.60 34.56
CA HIS A 3 -40.15 9.56 33.48
C HIS A 3 -39.18 8.88 32.52
N GLY A 4 -39.69 8.60 31.32
CA GLY A 4 -39.01 7.82 30.29
C GLY A 4 -37.76 8.54 29.78
N VAL A 5 -36.67 7.78 29.71
CA VAL A 5 -35.52 8.11 28.89
C VAL A 5 -35.98 8.00 27.43
N GLY A 6 -36.13 9.14 26.76
CA GLY A 6 -36.48 9.19 25.35
C GLY A 6 -35.35 8.60 24.52
N THR A 7 -35.58 7.41 23.97
CA THR A 7 -34.82 6.83 22.86
C THR A 7 -34.95 7.77 21.66
N LYS A 8 -33.97 8.65 21.44
CA LYS A 8 -33.90 9.46 20.23
C LYS A 8 -33.42 8.57 19.07
N ASN A 9 -34.38 8.22 18.22
CA ASN A 9 -34.32 7.79 16.82
C ASN A 9 -33.00 7.16 16.29
N LEU A 10 -32.90 5.83 16.42
CA LEU A 10 -32.05 4.96 15.60
C LEU A 10 -32.45 4.96 14.10
N GLY A 11 -33.68 5.38 13.77
CA GLY A 11 -34.22 5.34 12.40
C GLY A 11 -33.77 6.43 11.43
N GLU A 12 -32.96 7.41 11.85
CA GLU A 12 -32.49 8.49 10.97
C GLU A 12 -31.16 8.18 10.26
N MET A 13 -30.32 7.33 10.84
CA MET A 13 -29.02 6.99 10.23
C MET A 13 -29.15 6.30 8.86
N PRO A 14 -30.00 5.26 8.67
CA PRO A 14 -30.15 4.60 7.36
C PRO A 14 -30.63 5.54 6.24
N ARG A 15 -31.42 6.57 6.59
CA ARG A 15 -31.92 7.58 5.62
C ARG A 15 -30.87 8.62 5.22
N LEU A 16 -29.98 9.00 6.15
CA LEU A 16 -28.80 9.80 5.82
C LEU A 16 -27.81 8.99 4.96
N MET A 17 -27.69 7.67 5.20
CA MET A 17 -26.81 6.75 4.46
C MET A 17 -27.23 6.53 3.00
N ALA A 18 -28.53 6.29 2.75
CA ALA A 18 -29.04 6.14 1.39
C ALA A 18 -28.84 7.42 0.55
N ASN A 19 -29.04 8.59 1.17
CA ASN A 19 -28.87 9.87 0.49
C ASN A 19 -27.39 10.26 0.28
N GLY A 20 -26.47 9.82 1.15
CA GLY A 20 -25.02 10.03 1.00
C GLY A 20 -24.42 9.19 -0.13
N MET A 21 -24.76 7.90 -0.21
CA MET A 21 -24.27 7.01 -1.27
C MET A 21 -24.87 7.33 -2.66
N VAL A 22 -26.12 7.78 -2.73
CA VAL A 22 -26.73 8.24 -4.00
C VAL A 22 -26.04 9.50 -4.52
N ARG A 23 -25.57 10.40 -3.64
CA ARG A 23 -24.77 11.57 -4.07
C ARG A 23 -23.44 11.20 -4.71
N ILE A 24 -22.74 10.18 -4.20
CA ILE A 24 -21.48 9.69 -4.81
C ILE A 24 -21.73 9.18 -6.25
N THR A 25 -22.91 8.61 -6.52
CA THR A 25 -23.27 8.16 -7.87
C THR A 25 -23.67 9.30 -8.82
N GLU A 26 -24.26 10.39 -8.32
CA GLU A 26 -24.68 11.53 -9.13
C GLU A 26 -23.56 12.57 -9.38
N GLU A 27 -22.58 12.69 -8.47
CA GLU A 27 -21.45 13.63 -8.64
C GLU A 27 -20.39 13.13 -9.63
N ALA A 28 -20.31 11.82 -9.87
CA ALA A 28 -19.35 11.23 -10.79
C ALA A 28 -19.90 11.05 -12.22
N PHE A 29 -21.21 10.90 -12.39
CA PHE A 29 -21.85 10.59 -13.67
C PHE A 29 -23.24 11.23 -13.80
N ASP A 30 -23.61 11.67 -15.00
CA ASP A 30 -24.95 12.16 -15.28
C ASP A 30 -26.01 11.04 -15.26
N ARG A 31 -27.29 11.43 -15.31
CA ARG A 31 -28.46 10.52 -15.35
C ARG A 31 -28.48 9.55 -16.55
N HIS A 32 -27.54 9.66 -17.49
CA HIS A 32 -27.37 8.80 -18.65
C HIS A 32 -26.07 7.96 -18.56
N GLY A 33 -25.28 8.10 -17.50
CA GLY A 33 -24.06 7.33 -17.25
C GLY A 33 -22.80 7.90 -17.88
N HIS A 34 -22.78 9.18 -18.24
CA HIS A 34 -21.57 9.88 -18.72
C HIS A 34 -20.84 10.57 -17.57
N PRO A 35 -19.51 10.47 -17.48
CA PRO A 35 -18.76 11.09 -16.40
C PRO A 35 -18.85 12.63 -16.46
N LEU A 36 -19.19 13.25 -15.34
CA LEU A 36 -19.22 14.72 -15.20
C LEU A 36 -17.84 15.21 -14.76
N PHE A 37 -16.92 15.39 -15.70
CA PHE A 37 -15.67 16.12 -15.44
C PHE A 37 -15.87 17.59 -15.82
N GLU A 38 -16.03 18.49 -14.85
CA GLU A 38 -15.82 19.91 -15.10
C GLU A 38 -14.32 20.15 -15.34
N SER A 39 -14.00 20.63 -16.54
CA SER A 39 -12.70 21.23 -16.84
C SER A 39 -12.50 22.45 -15.94
N ALA A 40 -11.70 22.32 -14.88
CA ALA A 40 -11.19 23.47 -14.14
C ALA A 40 -10.23 24.27 -15.04
N GLY A 41 -10.81 25.09 -15.91
CA GLY A 41 -10.15 26.16 -16.61
C GLY A 41 -9.95 27.34 -15.66
N VAL A 42 -8.71 27.81 -15.64
CA VAL A 42 -8.25 29.08 -15.06
C VAL A 42 -9.29 30.19 -15.21
N ALA A 43 -9.78 30.75 -14.11
CA ALA A 43 -10.50 32.02 -14.10
C ALA A 43 -9.97 32.89 -12.95
N GLY A 44 -9.22 33.92 -13.33
CA GLY A 44 -8.70 34.93 -12.42
C GLY A 44 -8.08 36.08 -13.19
N ALA A 45 -8.92 36.90 -13.85
CA ALA A 45 -8.77 38.35 -13.97
C ALA A 45 -9.79 38.91 -14.99
N VAL A 46 -10.84 39.53 -14.43
CA VAL A 46 -11.45 40.81 -14.82
C VAL A 46 -11.36 41.19 -16.31
N ALA A 47 -12.51 41.14 -16.98
CA ALA A 47 -12.78 41.98 -18.14
C ALA A 47 -13.20 43.37 -17.65
N ASP A 48 -12.50 44.42 -18.09
CA ASP A 48 -13.09 45.74 -18.23
C ASP A 48 -12.54 46.43 -19.49
N GLU A 49 -13.34 47.36 -19.97
CA GLU A 49 -13.56 47.83 -21.33
C GLU A 49 -12.39 48.47 -22.11
N GLY A 50 -12.44 48.30 -23.43
CA GLY A 50 -12.41 49.44 -24.35
C GLY A 50 -11.08 49.80 -25.05
N GLY A 51 -11.19 50.11 -26.34
CA GLY A 51 -10.32 51.11 -26.98
C GLY A 51 -9.35 50.59 -28.03
N ALA A 52 -9.68 50.88 -29.29
CA ALA A 52 -8.83 50.73 -30.46
C ALA A 52 -7.50 51.53 -30.36
N VAL A 53 -6.50 51.13 -31.16
CA VAL A 53 -5.75 51.98 -32.14
C VAL A 53 -4.31 51.44 -32.39
N THR A 54 -4.03 51.30 -33.69
CA THR A 54 -2.77 51.26 -34.47
C THR A 54 -1.40 51.21 -33.76
N GLY A 55 -0.47 50.41 -34.30
CA GLY A 55 0.95 50.65 -34.08
C GLY A 55 1.89 49.58 -34.62
N THR A 56 2.75 49.98 -35.53
CA THR A 56 3.80 49.24 -36.25
C THR A 56 5.01 48.84 -35.40
N GLY A 57 5.61 47.68 -35.71
CA GLY A 57 7.06 47.51 -35.78
C GLY A 57 7.80 46.86 -34.59
N GLY A 58 8.79 46.02 -34.91
CA GLY A 58 9.95 45.75 -34.05
C GLY A 58 10.12 44.29 -33.62
N ALA A 59 11.22 43.69 -34.06
CA ALA A 59 11.59 42.28 -33.91
C ALA A 59 12.03 41.86 -32.48
N THR A 60 11.87 40.59 -32.12
CA THR A 60 12.95 39.58 -31.90
C THR A 60 12.47 38.37 -31.08
N HIS A 61 13.13 37.23 -31.29
CA HIS A 61 13.06 35.93 -30.60
C HIS A 61 11.95 34.94 -30.97
N ALA A 62 12.28 34.03 -31.89
CA ALA A 62 11.59 32.76 -32.09
C ALA A 62 12.27 31.67 -31.25
N SER A 63 11.52 31.13 -30.29
CA SER A 63 11.74 29.82 -29.66
C SER A 63 10.74 28.86 -30.26
N ASP A 64 11.20 27.86 -31.02
CA ASP A 64 10.32 26.84 -31.60
C ASP A 64 9.82 25.88 -30.51
N GLY A 65 8.53 26.01 -30.19
CA GLY A 65 7.75 25.04 -29.44
C GLY A 65 7.31 23.88 -30.32
N MET A 66 7.55 22.66 -29.84
CA MET A 66 7.10 21.43 -30.48
C MET A 66 5.60 21.24 -30.21
N VAL A 67 4.81 21.28 -31.29
CA VAL A 67 3.36 21.04 -31.32
C VAL A 67 3.07 19.59 -30.92
N MET A 68 2.35 19.38 -29.82
CA MET A 68 1.73 18.08 -29.49
C MET A 68 0.46 17.93 -30.34
N GLN A 69 0.53 17.14 -31.41
CA GLN A 69 -0.67 16.73 -32.14
C GLN A 69 -1.53 15.82 -31.25
N ALA A 70 -2.80 16.20 -31.09
CA ALA A 70 -3.82 15.43 -30.40
C ALA A 70 -4.04 14.09 -31.12
N VAL A 71 -3.74 12.98 -30.43
CA VAL A 71 -4.10 11.63 -30.88
C VAL A 71 -5.58 11.42 -30.59
N GLN A 72 -6.40 11.33 -31.65
CA GLN A 72 -7.79 10.92 -31.55
C GLN A 72 -7.85 9.41 -31.19
N PRO A 73 -8.71 8.98 -30.24
CA PRO A 73 -8.82 7.58 -29.87
C PRO A 73 -9.46 6.76 -30.98
N ARG A 74 -8.83 5.61 -31.33
CA ARG A 74 -9.38 4.64 -32.29
C ARG A 74 -10.51 3.84 -31.64
N SER A 75 -11.59 3.67 -32.39
CA SER A 75 -12.91 3.18 -32.00
C SER A 75 -13.05 1.65 -31.85
N THR A 76 -12.16 0.96 -31.15
CA THR A 76 -12.29 -0.50 -30.94
C THR A 76 -11.76 -0.90 -29.57
N ASP A 77 -12.60 -0.85 -28.53
CA ASP A 77 -12.53 -1.68 -27.31
C ASP A 77 -13.69 -1.38 -26.34
N VAL A 78 -14.93 -1.45 -26.82
CA VAL A 78 -16.12 -1.18 -25.99
C VAL A 78 -16.48 -2.40 -25.11
N ALA A 79 -16.18 -3.61 -25.57
CA ALA A 79 -16.54 -4.86 -24.86
C ALA A 79 -15.77 -5.08 -23.54
N PRO A 80 -14.45 -4.82 -23.44
CA PRO A 80 -13.72 -4.89 -22.17
C PRO A 80 -14.19 -3.83 -21.16
N LEU A 81 -14.59 -2.65 -21.64
CA LEU A 81 -15.13 -1.56 -20.82
C LEU A 81 -16.52 -1.90 -20.25
N CYS A 82 -17.39 -2.56 -21.02
CA CYS A 82 -18.68 -3.04 -20.52
C CYS A 82 -18.55 -4.16 -19.47
N ALA A 83 -17.70 -5.16 -19.73
CA ALA A 83 -17.44 -6.23 -18.75
C ALA A 83 -16.80 -5.69 -17.45
N ARG A 84 -15.96 -4.66 -17.58
CA ARG A 84 -15.37 -3.92 -16.46
C ARG A 84 -16.46 -3.17 -15.67
N ALA A 85 -17.29 -2.37 -16.32
CA ALA A 85 -18.41 -1.68 -15.67
C ALA A 85 -19.42 -2.64 -15.00
N GLU A 86 -19.60 -3.85 -15.53
CA GLU A 86 -20.45 -4.90 -14.91
C GLU A 86 -19.82 -5.52 -13.66
N ALA A 87 -18.50 -5.76 -13.65
CA ALA A 87 -17.77 -6.17 -12.45
C ALA A 87 -17.80 -5.07 -11.37
N GLU A 88 -17.67 -3.80 -11.78
CA GLU A 88 -17.76 -2.64 -10.90
C GLU A 88 -19.17 -2.49 -10.28
N ARG A 89 -20.23 -2.65 -11.08
CA ARG A 89 -21.62 -2.70 -10.58
C ARG A 89 -21.86 -3.90 -9.66
N ARG A 90 -21.18 -5.04 -9.86
CA ARG A 90 -21.33 -6.21 -8.99
C ARG A 90 -20.79 -5.94 -7.60
N VAL A 91 -19.62 -5.33 -7.47
CA VAL A 91 -18.97 -5.03 -6.18
C VAL A 91 -19.64 -3.86 -5.48
N ILE A 92 -19.80 -2.72 -6.15
CA ILE A 92 -20.50 -1.56 -5.57
C ILE A 92 -21.94 -1.94 -5.24
N GLY A 93 -22.59 -2.73 -6.12
CA GLY A 93 -23.88 -3.32 -5.83
C GLY A 93 -23.85 -4.35 -4.70
N ALA A 94 -22.76 -5.10 -4.49
CA ALA A 94 -22.63 -6.03 -3.38
C ALA A 94 -22.42 -5.30 -2.06
N LEU A 95 -21.65 -4.21 -2.03
CA LEU A 95 -21.50 -3.32 -0.89
C LEU A 95 -22.83 -2.63 -0.57
N ALA A 96 -23.47 -2.02 -1.57
CA ALA A 96 -24.77 -1.37 -1.42
C ALA A 96 -25.86 -2.37 -1.01
N ARG A 97 -25.85 -3.61 -1.53
CA ARG A 97 -26.75 -4.67 -1.08
C ARG A 97 -26.40 -5.18 0.31
N ALA A 98 -25.13 -5.34 0.65
CA ALA A 98 -24.71 -5.78 1.97
C ALA A 98 -25.13 -4.75 3.03
N ILE A 99 -24.89 -3.46 2.76
CA ILE A 99 -25.28 -2.33 3.61
C ILE A 99 -26.80 -2.15 3.64
N SER A 100 -27.50 -2.23 2.50
CA SER A 100 -28.98 -2.08 2.44
C SER A 100 -29.74 -3.32 2.91
N ALA A 101 -29.09 -4.48 2.95
CA ALA A 101 -29.62 -5.71 3.54
C ALA A 101 -29.25 -5.84 5.02
N LEU A 102 -28.44 -4.93 5.57
CA LEU A 102 -28.39 -4.80 7.02
C LEU A 102 -29.78 -4.41 7.47
N PRO A 103 -30.42 -5.19 8.36
CA PRO A 103 -31.70 -4.77 8.91
C PRO A 103 -31.56 -3.39 9.57
N ASP A 104 -32.64 -2.60 9.58
CA ASP A 104 -32.70 -1.27 10.24
C ASP A 104 -32.10 -1.33 11.65
N GLU A 105 -32.20 -2.50 12.29
CA GLU A 105 -31.38 -2.92 13.42
C GLU A 105 -30.59 -4.18 13.07
N LEU A 106 -29.26 -4.09 12.97
CA LEU A 106 -28.37 -5.26 12.92
C LEU A 106 -28.73 -6.25 14.07
N PRO A 107 -28.77 -7.57 13.85
CA PRO A 107 -28.94 -8.50 14.96
C PRO A 107 -27.78 -8.34 15.95
N ALA A 108 -28.03 -8.57 17.25
CA ALA A 108 -26.96 -8.61 18.22
C ALA A 108 -25.96 -9.70 17.82
N ARG A 109 -24.66 -9.38 17.86
CA ARG A 109 -23.62 -10.39 17.67
C ARG A 109 -23.80 -11.46 18.75
N PRO A 110 -23.77 -12.76 18.41
CA PRO A 110 -23.79 -13.81 19.42
C PRO A 110 -22.64 -13.59 20.42
N PRO A 111 -22.77 -14.05 21.67
CA PRO A 111 -21.67 -14.00 22.63
C PRO A 111 -20.41 -14.59 22.02
N ALA A 112 -19.30 -13.86 22.12
CA ALA A 112 -18.03 -14.28 21.53
C ALA A 112 -17.55 -15.59 22.17
N ASP A 113 -16.98 -16.48 21.34
CA ASP A 113 -16.28 -17.66 21.83
C ASP A 113 -14.97 -17.23 22.49
N ALA A 114 -14.93 -17.28 23.83
CA ALA A 114 -13.79 -16.89 24.64
C ALA A 114 -12.57 -17.83 24.49
N THR A 115 -12.71 -18.97 23.81
CA THR A 115 -11.59 -19.86 23.49
C THR A 115 -10.80 -19.39 22.26
N LEU A 116 -11.38 -18.50 21.46
CA LEU A 116 -10.72 -17.87 20.32
C LEU A 116 -9.95 -16.60 20.75
N PRO A 117 -8.86 -16.24 20.06
CA PRO A 117 -8.03 -15.09 20.43
C PRO A 117 -8.78 -13.76 20.28
N LEU A 118 -8.48 -12.81 21.17
CA LEU A 118 -8.94 -11.43 21.03
C LEU A 118 -8.21 -10.74 19.88
N VAL A 119 -8.98 -10.22 18.94
CA VAL A 119 -8.49 -9.40 17.82
C VAL A 119 -8.69 -7.93 18.15
N SER A 120 -7.59 -7.18 18.17
CA SER A 120 -7.61 -5.72 18.29
C SER A 120 -7.56 -5.08 16.92
N VAL A 121 -8.60 -4.32 16.56
CA VAL A 121 -8.59 -3.47 15.38
C VAL A 121 -7.86 -2.17 15.71
N ILE A 122 -6.79 -1.89 14.96
CA ILE A 122 -5.87 -0.76 15.16
C ILE A 122 -6.27 0.34 14.16
N LEU A 123 -6.89 1.40 14.65
CA LEU A 123 -7.49 2.45 13.83
C LEU A 123 -6.86 3.83 14.12
N PRO A 124 -5.79 4.22 13.40
CA PRO A 124 -5.28 5.60 13.46
C PRO A 124 -6.25 6.56 12.74
N VAL A 125 -6.52 7.72 13.32
CA VAL A 125 -7.48 8.70 12.79
C VAL A 125 -6.87 10.09 12.79
N HIS A 126 -7.02 10.80 11.67
CA HIS A 126 -6.78 12.24 11.59
C HIS A 126 -7.62 12.82 10.44
N ASN A 127 -8.57 13.70 10.76
CA ASN A 127 -9.43 14.38 9.78
C ASN A 127 -10.15 13.41 8.81
N ALA A 128 -10.82 12.41 9.37
CA ALA A 128 -11.49 11.34 8.63
C ALA A 128 -13.03 11.34 8.76
N SER A 129 -13.63 12.44 9.25
CA SER A 129 -15.06 12.50 9.58
C SER A 129 -15.99 12.01 8.47
N GLN A 130 -15.64 12.28 7.20
CA GLN A 130 -16.44 11.90 6.05
C GLN A 130 -16.46 10.39 5.73
N TRP A 131 -15.54 9.59 6.29
CA TRP A 131 -15.43 8.16 5.99
C TRP A 131 -15.64 7.25 7.22
N LEU A 132 -15.50 7.80 8.42
CA LEU A 132 -15.52 7.03 9.66
C LEU A 132 -16.81 6.22 9.87
N ASP A 133 -17.98 6.75 9.48
CA ASP A 133 -19.24 6.01 9.63
C ASP A 133 -19.23 4.68 8.84
N GLU A 134 -18.75 4.69 7.59
CA GLU A 134 -18.64 3.47 6.76
C GLU A 134 -17.58 2.51 7.29
N CYS A 135 -16.42 3.04 7.68
CA CYS A 135 -15.32 2.28 8.27
C CYS A 135 -15.75 1.56 9.55
N LEU A 136 -16.36 2.27 10.50
CA LEU A 136 -16.77 1.73 11.80
C LEU A 136 -17.97 0.78 11.67
N MET A 137 -18.89 1.03 10.73
CA MET A 137 -19.98 0.10 10.42
C MET A 137 -19.44 -1.27 9.95
N SER A 138 -18.33 -1.29 9.21
CA SER A 138 -17.73 -2.54 8.71
C SER A 138 -17.32 -3.53 9.82
N LEU A 139 -17.01 -3.01 11.03
CA LEU A 139 -16.70 -3.82 12.21
C LEU A 139 -17.90 -4.65 12.69
N LEU A 140 -19.10 -4.09 12.58
CA LEU A 140 -20.33 -4.75 13.02
C LEU A 140 -20.72 -5.95 12.15
N THR A 141 -20.16 -6.01 10.93
CA THR A 141 -20.49 -7.06 9.95
C THR A 141 -19.50 -8.22 9.97
N GLN A 142 -18.49 -8.18 10.84
CA GLN A 142 -17.45 -9.22 10.88
C GLN A 142 -18.01 -10.56 11.36
N THR A 143 -17.68 -11.61 10.62
CA THR A 143 -18.16 -13.00 10.83
C THR A 143 -17.31 -13.80 11.80
N TYR A 144 -16.19 -13.25 12.27
CA TYR A 144 -15.35 -13.87 13.28
C TYR A 144 -16.17 -14.19 14.54
N GLU A 145 -15.97 -15.35 15.15
CA GLU A 145 -16.76 -15.79 16.30
C GLU A 145 -16.10 -15.41 17.65
N GLY A 146 -14.80 -15.09 17.63
CA GLY A 146 -14.04 -14.72 18.83
C GLY A 146 -14.20 -13.24 19.22
N PRO A 147 -13.64 -12.82 20.36
CA PRO A 147 -13.81 -11.46 20.84
C PRO A 147 -13.07 -10.45 19.94
N ILE A 148 -13.67 -9.27 19.75
CA ILE A 148 -13.09 -8.15 18.99
C ILE A 148 -13.08 -6.93 19.90
N GLU A 149 -12.00 -6.14 19.80
CA GLU A 149 -11.97 -4.78 20.29
C GLU A 149 -11.51 -3.81 19.21
N LEU A 150 -11.93 -2.55 19.33
CA LEU A 150 -11.43 -1.41 18.57
C LEU A 150 -10.50 -0.58 19.46
N SER A 151 -9.29 -0.33 19.00
CA SER A 151 -8.37 0.66 19.56
C SER A 151 -8.19 1.78 18.54
N ALA A 152 -8.86 2.91 18.79
CA ALA A 152 -8.83 4.09 17.95
C ALA A 152 -8.02 5.22 18.60
N TYR A 153 -7.14 5.83 17.81
CA TYR A 153 -6.33 6.99 18.24
C TYR A 153 -6.54 8.14 17.27
N ASP A 154 -7.14 9.21 17.78
CA ASP A 154 -7.30 10.48 17.06
C ASP A 154 -6.06 11.37 17.25
N ASP A 155 -5.26 11.52 16.21
CA ASP A 155 -4.04 12.31 16.22
C ASP A 155 -4.33 13.77 15.86
N ALA A 156 -5.02 14.45 16.77
CA ALA A 156 -5.38 15.87 16.68
C ALA A 156 -6.17 16.24 15.43
N SER A 157 -7.29 15.55 15.19
CA SER A 157 -8.29 15.99 14.21
C SER A 157 -8.83 17.38 14.53
N THR A 158 -9.14 18.12 13.48
CA THR A 158 -9.77 19.45 13.51
C THR A 158 -11.19 19.45 12.96
N ASP A 159 -11.66 18.29 12.47
CA ASP A 159 -13.02 18.05 12.02
C ASP A 159 -13.81 17.23 13.07
N ASP A 160 -15.00 16.74 12.69
CA ASP A 160 -15.90 16.00 13.59
C ASP A 160 -15.43 14.56 13.91
N SER A 161 -14.23 14.14 13.50
CA SER A 161 -13.74 12.76 13.66
C SER A 161 -13.82 12.27 15.12
N ARG A 162 -13.42 13.10 16.08
CA ARG A 162 -13.47 12.77 17.51
C ARG A 162 -14.88 12.45 17.98
N ALA A 163 -15.82 13.33 17.64
CA ALA A 163 -17.22 13.20 18.03
C ALA A 163 -17.86 11.95 17.41
N ILE A 164 -17.49 11.62 16.17
CA ILE A 164 -17.94 10.41 15.49
C ILE A 164 -17.41 9.16 16.19
N LEU A 165 -16.11 9.12 16.54
CA LEU A 165 -15.51 8.00 17.29
C LEU A 165 -16.20 7.77 18.64
N GLU A 166 -16.44 8.84 19.39
CA GLU A 166 -17.11 8.78 20.70
C GLU A 166 -18.55 8.23 20.57
N ARG A 167 -19.30 8.72 19.58
CA ARG A 167 -20.64 8.20 19.24
C ARG A 167 -20.59 6.71 18.91
N TRP A 168 -19.70 6.29 18.02
CA TRP A 168 -19.61 4.89 17.61
C TRP A 168 -19.11 3.96 18.71
N ALA A 169 -18.30 4.46 19.66
CA ALA A 169 -17.82 3.64 20.77
C ALA A 169 -18.98 3.11 21.63
N GLU A 170 -20.06 3.88 21.80
CA GLU A 170 -21.27 3.39 22.48
C GLU A 170 -21.96 2.28 21.68
N HIS A 171 -22.08 2.47 20.36
CA HIS A 171 -22.72 1.50 19.46
C HIS A 171 -21.96 0.18 19.38
N LEU A 172 -20.62 0.25 19.28
CA LEU A 172 -19.74 -0.92 19.24
C LEU A 172 -19.79 -1.69 20.57
N ARG A 173 -19.74 -0.99 21.71
CA ARG A 173 -19.85 -1.62 23.04
C ARG A 173 -21.20 -2.29 23.25
N ALA A 174 -22.29 -1.66 22.80
CA ALA A 174 -23.63 -2.26 22.84
C ALA A 174 -23.73 -3.56 22.00
N ARG A 175 -22.79 -3.76 21.06
CA ARG A 175 -22.67 -4.95 20.21
C ARG A 175 -21.60 -5.94 20.67
N GLY A 176 -21.07 -5.76 21.88
CA GLY A 176 -20.06 -6.65 22.45
C GLY A 176 -18.66 -6.48 21.84
N ILE A 177 -18.41 -5.39 21.12
CA ILE A 177 -17.07 -5.02 20.65
C ILE A 177 -16.46 -4.08 21.68
N GLY A 178 -15.37 -4.50 22.32
CA GLY A 178 -14.60 -3.63 23.22
C GLY A 178 -14.16 -2.37 22.47
N THR A 179 -14.11 -1.21 23.11
CA THR A 179 -13.70 0.01 22.40
C THR A 179 -12.93 0.95 23.30
N VAL A 180 -11.73 1.33 22.84
CA VAL A 180 -10.88 2.37 23.42
C VAL A 180 -10.74 3.48 22.38
N VAL A 181 -11.17 4.68 22.75
CA VAL A 181 -10.96 5.90 21.96
C VAL A 181 -10.02 6.78 22.76
N SER A 182 -8.91 7.18 22.14
CA SER A 182 -7.86 8.00 22.74
C SER A 182 -7.35 9.00 21.70
N GLY A 183 -6.53 9.98 22.08
CA GLY A 183 -6.02 10.94 21.10
C GLY A 183 -5.22 12.09 21.71
N SER A 184 -4.66 12.92 20.83
CA SER A 184 -3.98 14.17 21.14
C SER A 184 -4.88 15.37 20.78
N GLU A 185 -4.69 16.50 21.47
CA GLU A 185 -5.38 17.75 21.14
C GLU A 185 -4.56 18.63 20.20
N THR A 186 -5.24 19.48 19.42
CA THR A 186 -4.57 20.47 18.58
C THR A 186 -3.86 21.54 19.41
N THR A 187 -2.52 21.61 19.34
CA THR A 187 -1.71 22.66 19.97
C THR A 187 -1.16 23.66 18.94
N SER A 188 -0.77 24.86 19.41
CA SER A 188 -0.21 25.94 18.60
C SER A 188 1.14 25.63 17.93
N ALA A 189 1.79 24.51 18.27
CA ALA A 189 3.05 24.06 17.66
C ALA A 189 2.87 23.03 16.52
N GLY A 190 1.63 22.69 16.14
CA GLY A 190 1.31 21.57 15.27
C GLY A 190 1.15 20.28 16.07
N ALA A 191 0.06 19.54 15.82
CA ALA A 191 -0.42 18.51 16.75
C ALA A 191 -0.48 17.09 16.19
N ASN A 192 -0.56 16.95 14.87
CA ASN A 192 -0.47 15.66 14.20
C ASN A 192 1.00 15.21 14.17
N ARG A 193 1.26 14.02 14.70
CA ARG A 193 2.58 13.39 14.84
C ARG A 193 2.80 12.25 13.84
N GLY A 194 1.82 11.98 12.99
CA GLY A 194 1.91 11.07 11.85
C GLY A 194 1.28 9.71 12.11
N CYS A 195 1.03 8.99 11.01
CA CYS A 195 0.30 7.73 11.02
C CYS A 195 1.02 6.63 11.85
N GLY A 196 2.34 6.54 11.77
CA GLY A 196 3.14 5.60 12.58
C GLY A 196 2.99 5.83 14.08
N PHE A 197 2.98 7.09 14.51
CA PHE A 197 2.75 7.46 15.90
C PHE A 197 1.35 7.01 16.35
N ALA A 198 0.31 7.36 15.60
CA ALA A 198 -1.06 6.99 15.92
C ALA A 198 -1.25 5.46 15.99
N LYS A 199 -0.66 4.71 15.04
CA LYS A 199 -0.65 3.24 15.05
C LYS A 199 0.00 2.67 16.31
N ASN A 200 1.16 3.19 16.71
CA ASN A 200 1.83 2.77 17.94
C ASN A 200 0.94 3.00 19.17
N ARG A 201 0.31 4.18 19.28
CA ARG A 201 -0.60 4.46 20.39
C ARG A 201 -1.81 3.52 20.40
N CYS A 202 -2.38 3.20 19.24
CA CYS A 202 -3.43 2.19 19.14
C CYS A 202 -2.96 0.81 19.63
N VAL A 203 -1.76 0.36 19.23
CA VAL A 203 -1.21 -0.95 19.64
C VAL A 203 -0.91 -1.01 21.14
N GLU A 204 -0.43 0.09 21.73
CA GLU A 204 -0.20 0.21 23.18
C GLU A 204 -1.51 0.14 23.99
N ASN A 205 -2.59 0.73 23.47
CA ASN A 205 -3.91 0.72 24.11
C ASN A 205 -4.67 -0.59 23.87
N ALA A 206 -4.26 -1.38 22.89
CA ALA A 206 -4.88 -2.65 22.55
C ALA A 206 -4.45 -3.77 23.52
N SER A 207 -5.37 -4.68 23.83
CA SER A 207 -5.18 -5.84 24.71
C SER A 207 -5.17 -7.19 23.99
N GLY A 208 -5.56 -7.22 22.72
CA GLY A 208 -5.64 -8.44 21.91
C GLY A 208 -4.29 -9.07 21.59
N THR A 209 -4.32 -10.39 21.41
CA THR A 209 -3.16 -11.19 21.01
C THR A 209 -2.94 -11.15 19.50
N LEU A 210 -3.96 -10.75 18.74
CA LEU A 210 -3.89 -10.50 17.31
C LEU A 210 -4.21 -9.04 17.02
N LEU A 211 -3.47 -8.44 16.09
CA LEU A 211 -3.59 -7.05 15.66
C LEU A 211 -4.10 -7.03 14.23
N CYS A 212 -5.19 -6.29 13.98
CA CYS A 212 -5.80 -6.08 12.65
C CYS A 212 -5.75 -4.59 12.32
N PHE A 213 -4.88 -4.18 11.40
CA PHE A 213 -4.76 -2.78 11.00
C PHE A 213 -5.88 -2.37 10.04
N LEU A 214 -6.37 -1.15 10.18
CA LEU A 214 -7.41 -0.57 9.32
C LEU A 214 -7.19 0.94 9.21
N ASP A 215 -7.21 1.47 7.99
CA ASP A 215 -7.23 2.92 7.77
C ASP A 215 -8.66 3.46 7.88
N ALA A 216 -8.79 4.70 8.37
CA ALA A 216 -10.08 5.33 8.70
C ALA A 216 -10.98 5.63 7.48
N ASP A 217 -10.46 5.49 6.27
CA ASP A 217 -11.17 5.66 5.00
C ASP A 217 -11.52 4.34 4.28
N ASP A 218 -11.14 3.20 4.86
CA ASP A 218 -11.33 1.86 4.30
C ASP A 218 -12.54 1.12 4.90
N VAL A 219 -13.02 0.10 4.19
CA VAL A 219 -14.16 -0.73 4.62
C VAL A 219 -13.77 -2.20 4.59
N MET A 220 -13.85 -2.87 5.75
CA MET A 220 -13.60 -4.31 5.84
C MET A 220 -14.78 -5.11 5.29
N MET A 221 -14.48 -6.16 4.53
CA MET A 221 -15.52 -7.11 4.13
C MET A 221 -15.81 -8.10 5.29
N PRO A 222 -17.04 -8.65 5.40
CA PRO A 222 -17.48 -9.46 6.54
C PRO A 222 -16.56 -10.63 6.94
N GLY A 223 -15.85 -11.23 5.98
CA GLY A 223 -14.99 -12.39 6.20
C GLY A 223 -13.54 -12.08 6.59
N ARG A 224 -13.15 -10.79 6.66
CA ARG A 224 -11.73 -10.40 6.77
C ARG A 224 -11.07 -10.98 8.01
N ILE A 225 -11.62 -10.70 9.20
CA ILE A 225 -10.99 -11.09 10.46
C ILE A 225 -10.91 -12.62 10.57
N ALA A 226 -11.99 -13.33 10.24
CA ALA A 226 -12.04 -14.80 10.32
C ALA A 226 -10.98 -15.45 9.41
N ALA A 227 -10.88 -15.01 8.16
CA ALA A 227 -9.95 -15.58 7.19
C ALA A 227 -8.47 -15.29 7.56
N GLN A 228 -8.17 -14.08 8.03
CA GLN A 228 -6.81 -13.72 8.46
C GLN A 228 -6.43 -14.38 9.79
N GLU A 229 -7.38 -14.58 10.70
CA GLU A 229 -7.16 -15.31 11.95
C GLU A 229 -6.82 -16.78 11.69
N GLN A 230 -7.56 -17.45 10.80
CA GLN A 230 -7.28 -18.84 10.40
C GLN A 230 -5.87 -18.97 9.82
N ALA A 231 -5.46 -18.03 8.97
CA ALA A 231 -4.11 -18.01 8.41
C ALA A 231 -3.03 -17.68 9.46
N ALA A 232 -3.33 -16.81 10.43
CA ALA A 232 -2.41 -16.47 11.51
C ALA A 232 -2.14 -17.67 12.45
N ARG A 233 -3.13 -18.54 12.69
CA ARG A 233 -2.93 -19.80 13.43
C ARG A 233 -1.92 -20.72 12.74
N ALA A 234 -1.96 -20.76 11.41
CA ALA A 234 -1.05 -21.58 10.62
C ALA A 234 0.36 -20.98 10.49
N HIS A 235 0.46 -19.65 10.53
CA HIS A 235 1.69 -18.90 10.29
C HIS A 235 1.87 -17.83 11.39
N PRO A 236 2.15 -18.23 12.64
CA PRO A 236 2.11 -17.34 13.81
C PRO A 236 3.13 -16.20 13.78
N ARG A 237 4.20 -16.35 12.99
CA ARG A 237 5.27 -15.36 12.80
C ARG A 237 5.09 -14.46 11.57
N ALA A 238 4.09 -14.72 10.73
CA ALA A 238 3.93 -13.99 9.48
C ALA A 238 3.32 -12.60 9.69
N LEU A 239 3.69 -11.66 8.82
CA LEU A 239 2.86 -10.53 8.47
C LEU A 239 1.82 -10.99 7.43
N LEU A 240 0.56 -10.98 7.81
CA LEU A 240 -0.54 -11.30 6.91
C LEU A 240 -1.10 -10.02 6.32
N GLY A 241 -1.59 -10.11 5.08
CA GLY A 241 -2.57 -9.19 4.55
C GLY A 241 -3.60 -9.91 3.72
N CYS A 242 -4.38 -9.17 2.96
CA CYS A 242 -5.46 -9.73 2.18
C CYS A 242 -5.55 -9.12 0.79
N ALA A 243 -6.26 -9.80 -0.10
CA ALA A 243 -6.67 -9.20 -1.36
C ALA A 243 -7.68 -8.08 -1.10
N TRP A 244 -7.53 -7.00 -1.85
CA TRP A 244 -8.25 -5.77 -1.63
C TRP A 244 -8.65 -5.15 -2.96
N GLN A 245 -9.61 -4.23 -2.92
CA GLN A 245 -10.13 -3.60 -4.12
C GLN A 245 -10.22 -2.10 -3.93
N ARG A 246 -9.82 -1.33 -4.95
CA ARG A 246 -9.85 0.14 -4.86
C ARG A 246 -11.25 0.70 -5.04
N MET A 247 -11.51 1.81 -4.36
CA MET A 247 -12.64 2.69 -4.57
C MET A 247 -12.14 4.10 -4.92
N PRO A 248 -12.39 4.63 -6.14
CA PRO A 248 -13.04 3.95 -7.26
C PRO A 248 -12.13 2.90 -7.91
N LEU A 249 -12.72 2.03 -8.75
CA LEU A 249 -12.08 0.81 -9.24
C LEU A 249 -10.99 1.04 -10.27
N ASP A 250 -11.09 2.13 -11.01
CA ASP A 250 -10.12 2.59 -11.99
C ASP A 250 -8.93 3.33 -11.36
N ALA A 251 -9.04 3.77 -10.11
CA ALA A 251 -7.94 4.43 -9.41
C ALA A 251 -6.72 3.52 -9.34
N THR A 252 -5.62 3.89 -10.00
CA THR A 252 -4.34 3.16 -9.95
C THR A 252 -4.46 1.64 -10.19
N GLU A 253 -5.34 1.21 -11.10
CA GLU A 253 -5.65 -0.21 -11.33
C GLU A 253 -4.41 -1.12 -11.47
N HIS A 254 -3.38 -0.66 -12.19
CA HIS A 254 -2.12 -1.39 -12.37
C HIS A 254 -1.47 -1.77 -11.04
N TYR A 255 -1.55 -0.90 -10.05
CA TYR A 255 -1.00 -1.13 -8.72
C TYR A 255 -1.80 -2.20 -7.96
N SER A 256 -3.13 -2.10 -7.95
CA SER A 256 -4.00 -3.07 -7.29
C SER A 256 -3.85 -4.46 -7.92
N ARG A 257 -3.81 -4.53 -9.26
CA ARG A 257 -3.58 -5.77 -9.98
C ARG A 257 -2.21 -6.35 -9.62
N TRP A 258 -1.16 -5.53 -9.66
CA TRP A 258 0.19 -5.96 -9.28
C TRP A 258 0.20 -6.56 -7.88
N ALA A 259 -0.23 -5.82 -6.85
CA ALA A 259 -0.17 -6.26 -5.45
C ALA A 259 -1.01 -7.53 -5.19
N ASN A 260 -2.19 -7.65 -5.80
CA ASN A 260 -3.09 -8.78 -5.58
C ASN A 260 -2.72 -10.05 -6.38
N THR A 261 -1.84 -9.96 -7.38
CA THR A 261 -1.51 -11.10 -8.26
C THR A 261 -0.10 -11.66 -8.05
N LEU A 262 0.71 -11.07 -7.16
CA LEU A 262 2.02 -11.62 -6.82
C LEU A 262 1.87 -13.07 -6.32
N SER A 263 2.65 -13.99 -6.88
CA SER A 263 2.89 -15.29 -6.25
C SER A 263 3.64 -15.12 -4.92
N GLY A 264 3.64 -16.16 -4.07
CA GLY A 264 4.37 -16.13 -2.81
C GLY A 264 5.85 -15.75 -3.00
N GLU A 265 6.54 -16.39 -3.94
CA GLU A 265 7.94 -16.05 -4.26
C GLU A 265 8.10 -14.58 -4.68
N GLN A 266 7.23 -14.08 -5.57
CA GLN A 266 7.29 -12.68 -6.01
C GLN A 266 7.03 -11.67 -4.89
N MET A 267 6.26 -12.02 -3.86
CA MET A 267 6.06 -11.17 -2.68
C MET A 267 7.38 -10.91 -1.93
N LEU A 268 8.32 -11.86 -1.97
CA LEU A 268 9.66 -11.67 -1.39
C LEU A 268 10.62 -10.99 -2.37
N LEU A 269 10.61 -11.42 -3.64
CA LEU A 269 11.53 -10.90 -4.65
C LEU A 269 11.31 -9.41 -4.95
N GLN A 270 10.07 -8.92 -4.82
CA GLN A 270 9.70 -7.54 -5.11
C GLN A 270 9.67 -6.63 -3.88
N GLN A 271 10.27 -7.05 -2.75
CA GLN A 271 10.29 -6.28 -1.50
C GLN A 271 10.94 -4.89 -1.61
N PHE A 272 11.82 -4.67 -2.60
CA PHE A 272 12.45 -3.37 -2.86
C PHE A 272 11.70 -2.52 -3.90
N ARG A 273 10.47 -2.91 -4.27
CA ARG A 273 9.57 -2.11 -5.12
C ARG A 273 8.56 -1.33 -4.30
N GLU A 274 7.89 -2.01 -3.39
CA GLU A 274 6.93 -1.46 -2.43
C GLU A 274 6.65 -2.54 -1.37
N THR A 275 5.83 -2.23 -0.36
CA THR A 275 5.21 -3.28 0.45
C THR A 275 4.43 -4.23 -0.45
N THR A 276 4.76 -5.53 -0.43
CA THR A 276 4.08 -6.52 -1.30
C THR A 276 2.78 -7.03 -0.66
N VAL A 277 2.55 -6.63 0.59
CA VAL A 277 1.31 -6.78 1.34
C VAL A 277 0.96 -5.40 1.88
N GLN A 278 -0.18 -4.84 1.48
CA GLN A 278 -0.52 -3.43 1.73
C GLN A 278 -0.89 -3.19 3.19
N MET A 279 -0.39 -2.09 3.78
CA MET A 279 -0.54 -1.78 5.20
C MET A 279 -1.97 -1.83 5.74
N PRO A 280 -3.00 -1.24 5.11
CA PRO A 280 -4.34 -1.28 5.69
C PRO A 280 -4.96 -2.70 5.67
N THR A 281 -4.31 -3.65 4.99
CA THR A 281 -4.68 -5.07 5.02
C THR A 281 -4.00 -5.85 6.15
N TRP A 282 -3.04 -5.26 6.87
CA TRP A 282 -2.17 -5.99 7.77
C TRP A 282 -2.91 -6.66 8.93
N PHE A 283 -2.52 -7.89 9.19
CA PHE A 283 -2.96 -8.70 10.32
C PHE A 283 -1.76 -9.50 10.83
N MET A 284 -1.54 -9.55 12.14
CA MET A 284 -0.43 -10.30 12.72
C MET A 284 -0.65 -10.61 14.19
N SER A 285 0.14 -11.53 14.75
CA SER A 285 0.20 -11.68 16.21
C SER A 285 0.90 -10.49 16.86
N ARG A 286 0.48 -10.14 18.08
CA ARG A 286 1.18 -9.14 18.89
C ARG A 286 2.65 -9.52 19.10
N THR A 287 2.93 -10.80 19.30
CA THR A 287 4.30 -11.30 19.42
C THR A 287 5.14 -11.00 18.18
N THR A 288 4.58 -11.13 16.97
CA THR A 288 5.27 -10.73 15.73
C THR A 288 5.53 -9.22 15.68
N PHE A 289 4.55 -8.42 16.12
CA PHE A 289 4.70 -6.97 16.21
C PHE A 289 5.83 -6.58 17.17
N ASP A 290 5.77 -7.09 18.40
CA ASP A 290 6.73 -6.79 19.46
C ASP A 290 8.15 -7.27 19.12
N ALA A 291 8.27 -8.46 18.50
CA ALA A 291 9.56 -8.99 18.05
C ALA A 291 10.19 -8.16 16.93
N THR A 292 9.36 -7.58 16.05
CA THR A 292 9.85 -6.66 15.03
C THR A 292 10.22 -5.32 15.69
N GLY A 293 9.38 -4.82 16.59
CA GLY A 293 9.44 -3.52 17.26
C GLY A 293 8.41 -2.53 16.66
N PRO A 294 8.08 -1.44 17.38
CA PRO A 294 7.07 -0.46 16.93
C PRO A 294 7.44 0.23 15.61
N PHE A 295 6.49 0.98 15.04
CA PHE A 295 6.79 1.90 13.93
C PHE A 295 7.78 2.97 14.42
N ILE A 296 8.73 3.36 13.57
CA ILE A 296 9.68 4.42 13.92
C ILE A 296 8.94 5.77 13.94
N GLU A 297 9.01 6.46 15.08
CA GLU A 297 8.47 7.80 15.30
C GLU A 297 9.63 8.81 15.28
N ASP A 298 9.93 9.46 14.14
CA ASP A 298 11.05 10.41 14.08
C ASP A 298 10.63 11.89 14.20
N GLY A 299 9.35 12.15 14.49
CA GLY A 299 8.81 13.48 14.77
C GLY A 299 8.76 14.43 13.56
N LEU A 300 9.09 13.97 12.36
CA LEU A 300 8.95 14.75 11.13
C LEU A 300 7.49 14.78 10.67
N GLN A 301 7.05 15.91 10.09
CA GLN A 301 5.69 16.05 9.51
C GLN A 301 5.50 15.23 8.23
N GLU A 302 6.57 14.75 7.61
CA GLU A 302 6.51 13.84 6.45
C GLU A 302 6.40 12.38 6.94
N SER A 303 5.50 11.59 6.35
CA SER A 303 5.44 10.13 6.62
C SER A 303 6.78 9.49 6.29
N LEU A 304 7.24 8.60 7.17
CA LEU A 304 8.55 7.97 7.05
C LEU A 304 8.60 6.82 6.07
N ALA A 305 7.52 6.63 5.32
CA ALA A 305 7.19 5.31 4.81
C ALA A 305 7.30 4.29 5.96
N GLU A 306 6.66 4.62 7.09
CA GLU A 306 6.82 3.85 8.34
C GLU A 306 6.42 2.38 8.15
N ASP A 307 5.45 2.15 7.27
CA ASP A 307 4.99 0.84 6.85
C ASP A 307 6.04 0.11 6.02
N LEU A 308 6.66 0.78 5.04
CA LEU A 308 7.74 0.19 4.24
C LEU A 308 8.97 -0.14 5.09
N GLU A 309 9.34 0.76 6.01
CA GLU A 309 10.43 0.50 6.96
C GLU A 309 10.13 -0.73 7.82
N TRP A 310 8.95 -0.75 8.45
CA TRP A 310 8.53 -1.84 9.32
C TRP A 310 8.48 -3.17 8.56
N PHE A 311 7.91 -3.16 7.35
CA PHE A 311 7.84 -4.31 6.45
C PHE A 311 9.23 -4.89 6.15
N LEU A 312 10.20 -4.04 5.78
CA LEU A 312 11.56 -4.46 5.46
C LEU A 312 12.32 -4.97 6.69
N ARG A 313 12.08 -4.37 7.87
CA ARG A 313 12.65 -4.83 9.15
C ARG A 313 12.04 -6.16 9.60
N HIS A 314 10.74 -6.36 9.41
CA HIS A 314 10.07 -7.63 9.67
C HIS A 314 10.69 -8.76 8.82
N LEU A 315 10.84 -8.55 7.52
CA LEU A 315 11.53 -9.51 6.65
C LEU A 315 12.99 -9.73 7.10
N GLY A 316 13.62 -8.71 7.70
CA GLY A 316 14.96 -8.74 8.33
C GLY A 316 15.10 -9.85 9.37
N SER A 317 14.05 -10.13 10.13
CA SER A 317 14.04 -11.15 11.18
C SER A 317 14.12 -12.59 10.66
N PHE A 318 14.06 -12.77 9.35
CA PHE A 318 14.19 -14.05 8.65
C PHE A 318 15.51 -14.17 7.88
N ASP A 319 16.37 -13.16 7.91
CA ASP A 319 17.69 -13.27 7.30
C ASP A 319 18.56 -14.25 8.10
N GLY A 320 19.37 -15.01 7.37
CA GLY A 320 20.27 -15.99 7.98
C GLY A 320 21.40 -15.30 8.74
N GLU A 321 21.79 -15.88 9.87
CA GLU A 321 22.97 -15.42 10.61
C GLU A 321 24.24 -15.60 9.79
N ASN A 322 25.25 -14.76 10.05
CA ASN A 322 26.58 -14.84 9.45
C ASN A 322 26.58 -14.90 7.92
N GLY A 323 25.56 -14.31 7.27
CA GLY A 323 25.51 -14.21 5.82
C GLY A 323 24.80 -15.36 5.11
N ALA A 324 24.17 -16.28 5.84
CA ALA A 324 23.32 -17.30 5.23
C ALA A 324 22.13 -16.67 4.47
N PRO A 325 21.61 -17.32 3.42
CA PRO A 325 20.42 -16.85 2.70
C PRO A 325 19.23 -16.68 3.64
N SER A 326 18.32 -15.77 3.25
CA SER A 326 17.06 -15.60 3.98
C SER A 326 16.27 -16.91 4.00
N ARG A 327 15.76 -17.30 5.16
CA ARG A 327 14.82 -18.42 5.29
C ARG A 327 13.38 -18.01 5.02
N ALA A 328 13.15 -16.71 4.78
CA ALA A 328 11.82 -16.16 4.54
C ALA A 328 11.09 -16.93 3.43
N ARG A 329 9.89 -17.39 3.74
CA ARG A 329 8.92 -17.93 2.80
C ARG A 329 7.70 -17.01 2.75
N ALA A 330 6.96 -17.08 1.66
CA ALA A 330 5.72 -16.32 1.52
C ALA A 330 4.67 -17.16 0.81
N VAL A 331 3.42 -16.98 1.21
CA VAL A 331 2.29 -17.78 0.74
C VAL A 331 1.15 -16.88 0.27
N ALA A 332 0.65 -17.13 -0.93
CA ALA A 332 -0.60 -16.54 -1.41
C ALA A 332 -1.70 -17.61 -1.28
N LEU A 333 -2.65 -17.37 -0.38
CA LEU A 333 -3.72 -18.30 -0.08
C LEU A 333 -5.02 -17.84 -0.75
N VAL A 334 -5.58 -18.71 -1.59
CA VAL A 334 -6.85 -18.46 -2.29
C VAL A 334 -7.98 -19.18 -1.55
N PRO A 335 -9.18 -18.58 -1.39
CA PRO A 335 -10.33 -19.26 -0.81
C PRO A 335 -10.69 -20.51 -1.61
N ARG A 336 -11.23 -21.56 -0.96
CA ARG A 336 -11.72 -22.74 -1.68
C ARG A 336 -12.96 -22.37 -2.52
N ASP A 337 -13.03 -22.86 -3.76
CA ASP A 337 -14.19 -22.66 -4.64
C ASP A 337 -15.52 -23.00 -3.94
N GLY A 338 -16.47 -22.07 -3.96
CA GLY A 338 -17.84 -22.27 -3.47
C GLY A 338 -18.04 -22.15 -1.95
N GLY A 339 -17.01 -21.88 -1.15
CA GLY A 339 -17.14 -21.70 0.31
C GLY A 339 -17.67 -20.32 0.70
N HIS A 340 -18.92 -20.25 1.18
CA HIS A 340 -19.46 -19.05 1.85
C HIS A 340 -18.85 -18.81 3.25
N SER A 341 -17.86 -19.60 3.68
CA SER A 341 -17.32 -19.66 5.04
C SER A 341 -15.93 -19.04 5.25
N GLY A 342 -15.28 -18.48 4.23
CA GLY A 342 -13.94 -17.90 4.40
C GLY A 342 -12.85 -18.94 4.70
N ASP A 343 -13.12 -20.23 4.47
CA ASP A 343 -12.13 -21.31 4.65
C ASP A 343 -11.01 -21.21 3.61
N VAL A 344 -9.81 -20.96 4.12
CA VAL A 344 -8.59 -20.86 3.34
C VAL A 344 -7.85 -22.21 3.35
N ALA A 345 -7.44 -22.70 2.18
CA ALA A 345 -6.65 -23.93 2.11
C ALA A 345 -5.21 -23.69 2.63
N VAL A 346 -4.98 -23.94 3.91
CA VAL A 346 -3.64 -23.91 4.51
C VAL A 346 -2.93 -25.25 4.23
N PRO A 347 -1.71 -25.26 3.66
CA PRO A 347 -0.91 -26.47 3.51
C PRO A 347 -0.63 -27.11 4.88
N ALA A 348 -0.85 -28.42 5.02
CA ALA A 348 -0.69 -29.14 6.29
C ALA A 348 0.78 -29.27 6.78
N ASP A 349 1.75 -28.83 6.00
CA ASP A 349 3.17 -28.96 6.34
C ASP A 349 3.61 -27.89 7.34
N ALA A 350 3.48 -28.22 8.62
CA ALA A 350 3.89 -27.40 9.75
C ALA A 350 5.42 -27.26 9.88
N SER A 351 6.23 -28.06 9.16
CA SER A 351 7.69 -28.12 9.37
C SER A 351 8.43 -26.81 9.02
N HIS A 352 7.77 -25.90 8.30
CA HIS A 352 8.31 -24.59 7.92
C HIS A 352 7.37 -23.42 8.23
N ALA A 353 6.37 -23.61 9.10
CA ALA A 353 5.42 -22.56 9.46
C ALA A 353 6.11 -21.31 10.03
N ASP A 354 7.17 -21.50 10.83
CA ASP A 354 7.95 -20.43 11.44
C ASP A 354 8.88 -19.68 10.49
N ASP A 355 9.06 -20.19 9.27
CA ASP A 355 9.84 -19.54 8.21
C ASP A 355 8.95 -18.70 7.28
N VAL A 356 7.62 -18.78 7.40
CA VAL A 356 6.69 -17.97 6.61
C VAL A 356 6.66 -16.54 7.17
N ALA A 357 7.21 -15.61 6.39
CA ALA A 357 7.28 -14.19 6.70
C ALA A 357 6.07 -13.42 6.19
N LEU A 358 5.53 -13.77 5.02
CA LEU A 358 4.39 -13.07 4.43
C LEU A 358 3.26 -14.02 4.04
N VAL A 359 2.03 -13.59 4.28
CA VAL A 359 0.84 -14.28 3.77
C VAL A 359 -0.10 -13.27 3.12
N ARG A 360 -0.64 -13.57 1.94
CA ARG A 360 -1.80 -12.86 1.38
C ARG A 360 -2.99 -13.79 1.36
N VAL A 361 -4.09 -13.40 2.00
CA VAL A 361 -5.35 -14.15 2.03
C VAL A 361 -6.35 -13.57 1.03
N GLY A 362 -7.01 -14.42 0.25
CA GLY A 362 -8.03 -13.97 -0.71
C GLY A 362 -7.47 -13.71 -2.11
N ASP A 363 -8.38 -13.40 -3.02
CA ASP A 363 -8.08 -12.95 -4.38
C ASP A 363 -8.99 -11.77 -4.80
N THR A 364 -8.80 -11.25 -6.01
CA THR A 364 -9.57 -10.11 -6.51
C THR A 364 -11.04 -10.41 -6.79
N SER A 365 -11.45 -11.68 -6.87
CA SER A 365 -12.86 -12.07 -7.03
C SER A 365 -13.63 -11.99 -5.72
N SER A 366 -12.93 -12.14 -4.59
CA SER A 366 -13.46 -12.06 -3.23
C SER A 366 -12.54 -11.21 -2.34
N PRO A 367 -12.49 -9.87 -2.56
CA PRO A 367 -11.65 -9.00 -1.75
C PRO A 367 -12.11 -9.02 -0.29
N LEU A 368 -11.18 -8.85 0.64
CA LEU A 368 -11.46 -8.76 2.07
C LEU A 368 -11.39 -7.33 2.60
N LEU A 369 -10.96 -6.38 1.77
CA LEU A 369 -10.90 -4.96 2.09
C LEU A 369 -11.26 -4.13 0.86
N LEU A 370 -12.07 -3.08 1.08
CA LEU A 370 -12.22 -2.00 0.13
C LEU A 370 -11.28 -0.86 0.55
N TYR A 371 -10.29 -0.62 -0.30
CA TYR A 371 -9.26 0.38 -0.14
C TYR A 371 -9.75 1.66 -0.81
N ARG A 372 -10.05 2.70 -0.05
CA ARG A 372 -10.43 3.99 -0.64
C ARG A 372 -9.21 4.69 -1.20
N TRP A 373 -9.34 5.31 -2.36
CA TRP A 373 -8.32 6.16 -2.93
C TRP A 373 -8.86 7.56 -3.12
N THR A 374 -8.09 8.55 -2.69
CA THR A 374 -8.37 9.95 -2.98
C THR A 374 -7.09 10.65 -3.44
N PRO A 375 -7.18 11.69 -4.29
CA PRO A 375 -6.01 12.46 -4.70
C PRO A 375 -5.28 13.15 -3.54
N SER A 376 -5.94 13.33 -2.39
CA SER A 376 -5.41 14.05 -1.22
C SER A 376 -4.80 13.14 -0.14
N GLN A 377 -4.75 11.81 -0.36
CA GLN A 377 -4.22 10.84 0.60
C GLN A 377 -2.79 11.14 1.03
N THR A 378 -2.49 10.89 2.31
CA THR A 378 -1.18 11.14 2.92
C THR A 378 -0.06 10.35 2.26
N SER A 379 -0.34 9.16 1.71
CA SER A 379 0.63 8.36 0.94
C SER A 379 1.23 9.10 -0.26
N SER A 380 0.51 10.09 -0.81
CA SER A 380 1.02 10.96 -1.88
C SER A 380 2.03 12.01 -1.40
N ARG A 381 2.11 12.24 -0.08
CA ARG A 381 2.99 13.23 0.55
C ARG A 381 4.36 12.65 0.92
N THR A 382 4.50 11.32 0.95
CA THR A 382 5.79 10.68 1.22
C THR A 382 6.76 10.95 0.08
N SER A 383 7.90 11.55 0.40
CA SER A 383 8.95 11.85 -0.58
C SER A 383 9.48 10.59 -1.26
N ARG A 384 9.54 10.60 -2.60
CA ARG A 384 10.21 9.53 -3.38
C ARG A 384 11.65 9.31 -2.94
N GLN A 385 12.35 10.38 -2.55
CA GLN A 385 13.72 10.29 -2.05
C GLN A 385 13.77 9.52 -0.72
N ARG A 386 12.78 9.70 0.16
CA ARG A 386 12.66 8.97 1.43
C ARG A 386 12.39 7.49 1.18
N LEU A 387 11.38 7.15 0.37
CA LEU A 387 11.06 5.76 -0.02
C LEU A 387 12.30 5.05 -0.58
N PHE A 388 13.00 5.73 -1.49
CA PHE A 388 14.21 5.24 -2.11
C PHE A 388 15.32 4.99 -1.07
N ALA A 389 15.54 5.92 -0.13
CA ALA A 389 16.55 5.78 0.91
C ALA A 389 16.25 4.60 1.85
N VAL A 390 14.99 4.41 2.26
CA VAL A 390 14.55 3.27 3.09
C VAL A 390 14.84 1.94 2.36
N ARG A 391 14.48 1.85 1.08
CA ARG A 391 14.74 0.66 0.24
C ARG A 391 16.24 0.42 0.08
N ALA A 392 17.01 1.46 -0.22
CA ALA A 392 18.46 1.33 -0.43
C ALA A 392 19.14 0.83 0.85
N ALA A 393 18.81 1.41 2.00
CA ALA A 393 19.33 0.98 3.28
C ALA A 393 18.96 -0.49 3.60
N ALA A 394 17.74 -0.91 3.29
CA ALA A 394 17.33 -2.31 3.45
C ALA A 394 18.05 -3.25 2.48
N LEU A 395 18.25 -2.84 1.22
CA LEU A 395 19.03 -3.60 0.23
C LEU A 395 20.45 -3.82 0.73
N GLU A 396 21.10 -2.79 1.27
CA GLU A 396 22.44 -2.93 1.85
C GLU A 396 22.48 -3.94 2.98
N ARG A 397 21.58 -3.77 3.96
CA ARG A 397 21.54 -4.60 5.17
C ARG A 397 21.22 -6.07 4.86
N ARG A 398 20.30 -6.31 3.94
CA ARG A 398 19.71 -7.65 3.71
C ARG A 398 20.37 -8.42 2.58
N VAL A 399 20.88 -7.73 1.56
CA VAL A 399 21.41 -8.35 0.34
C VAL A 399 22.90 -8.09 0.19
N LEU A 400 23.31 -6.82 0.14
CA LEU A 400 24.70 -6.48 -0.16
C LEU A 400 25.68 -6.85 0.97
N SER A 401 25.19 -7.11 2.17
CA SER A 401 25.97 -7.58 3.32
C SER A 401 26.34 -9.07 3.25
N ARG A 402 25.68 -9.86 2.40
CA ARG A 402 25.89 -11.31 2.28
C ARG A 402 27.28 -11.64 1.73
N PRO A 403 27.93 -12.73 2.17
CA PRO A 403 29.24 -13.17 1.70
C PRO A 403 29.33 -13.29 0.17
N ALA A 404 28.31 -13.84 -0.49
CA ALA A 404 28.25 -13.93 -1.96
C ALA A 404 28.34 -12.55 -2.68
N TRP A 405 28.00 -11.46 -1.99
CA TRP A 405 28.07 -10.08 -2.50
C TRP A 405 29.35 -9.34 -2.05
N ARG A 406 30.24 -10.03 -1.31
CA ARG A 406 31.50 -9.52 -0.76
C ARG A 406 32.73 -10.30 -1.26
N GLU A 407 32.68 -11.63 -1.24
CA GLU A 407 33.81 -12.55 -1.41
C GLU A 407 34.49 -12.44 -2.77
N ASP A 408 33.73 -12.26 -3.85
CA ASP A 408 34.29 -12.11 -5.18
C ASP A 408 34.74 -10.69 -5.50
N GLY A 409 34.70 -9.75 -4.54
CA GLY A 409 35.22 -8.39 -4.65
C GLY A 409 34.24 -7.35 -5.21
N GLY A 410 32.92 -7.60 -5.13
CA GLY A 410 31.89 -6.60 -5.38
C GLY A 410 30.70 -7.04 -6.23
N PHE A 411 29.88 -6.08 -6.65
CA PHE A 411 28.65 -6.27 -7.43
C PHE A 411 28.54 -5.21 -8.53
N VAL A 412 27.63 -5.40 -9.48
CA VAL A 412 27.33 -4.43 -10.55
C VAL A 412 25.95 -3.82 -10.40
N ILE A 413 25.77 -2.61 -10.93
CA ILE A 413 24.46 -1.95 -11.03
C ILE A 413 24.03 -1.94 -12.49
N TRP A 414 22.93 -2.60 -12.80
CA TRP A 414 22.34 -2.52 -14.14
C TRP A 414 21.53 -1.24 -14.30
N GLY A 415 21.89 -0.46 -15.31
CA GLY A 415 21.32 0.83 -15.68
C GLY A 415 22.19 2.00 -15.22
N ASN A 416 22.96 2.62 -16.11
CA ASN A 416 23.63 3.90 -15.85
C ASN A 416 22.69 5.11 -16.10
N GLY A 417 21.40 4.92 -15.79
CA GLY A 417 20.35 5.93 -15.90
C GLY A 417 20.15 6.71 -14.60
N ARG A 418 19.01 7.40 -14.48
CA ARG A 418 18.65 8.15 -13.27
C ARG A 418 18.67 7.26 -12.03
N ASP A 419 17.96 6.14 -12.07
CA ASP A 419 17.70 5.31 -10.89
C ASP A 419 18.96 4.57 -10.43
N GLY A 420 19.75 4.00 -11.35
CA GLY A 420 21.03 3.38 -10.99
C GLY A 420 22.06 4.36 -10.42
N ARG A 421 22.12 5.60 -10.93
CA ARG A 421 22.98 6.65 -10.35
C ARG A 421 22.48 7.11 -8.98
N GLN A 422 21.16 7.20 -8.82
CA GLN A 422 20.54 7.52 -7.53
C GLN A 422 20.82 6.41 -6.50
N LEU A 423 20.75 5.13 -6.91
CA LEU A 423 21.09 3.98 -6.07
C LEU A 423 22.55 4.10 -5.63
N PHE A 424 23.46 4.24 -6.60
CA PHE A 424 24.88 4.43 -6.31
C PHE A 424 25.12 5.58 -5.31
N GLY A 425 24.43 6.71 -5.48
CA GLY A 425 24.54 7.85 -4.56
C GLY A 425 24.03 7.56 -3.15
N ALA A 426 22.94 6.80 -3.01
CA ALA A 426 22.30 6.45 -1.75
C ALA A 426 23.05 5.39 -0.94
N LEU A 427 23.92 4.61 -1.58
CA LEU A 427 24.71 3.58 -0.92
C LEU A 427 25.75 4.17 0.06
N SER A 428 26.06 3.43 1.12
CA SER A 428 27.13 3.74 2.08
C SER A 428 28.50 3.76 1.41
N PRO A 429 29.50 4.47 1.98
CA PRO A 429 30.87 4.47 1.44
C PRO A 429 31.45 3.05 1.23
N GLU A 430 31.19 2.11 2.13
CA GLU A 430 31.63 0.71 2.01
C GLU A 430 30.93 -0.01 0.84
N ALA A 431 29.60 0.08 0.74
CA ALA A 431 28.85 -0.58 -0.33
C ALA A 431 29.16 0.04 -1.70
N ARG A 432 29.26 1.37 -1.80
CA ARG A 432 29.77 2.06 -2.99
C ARG A 432 31.15 1.58 -3.35
N GLY A 433 31.99 1.35 -2.33
CA GLY A 433 33.30 0.68 -2.33
C GLY A 433 33.33 -0.72 -2.93
N ARG A 434 32.17 -1.31 -3.25
CA ARG A 434 32.04 -2.63 -3.86
C ARG A 434 31.33 -2.62 -5.21
N VAL A 435 30.87 -1.47 -5.70
CA VAL A 435 30.35 -1.36 -7.07
C VAL A 435 31.52 -1.50 -8.04
N ARG A 436 31.43 -2.48 -8.95
CA ARG A 436 32.47 -2.83 -9.93
C ARG A 436 32.30 -2.14 -11.26
N ALA A 437 31.06 -2.03 -11.71
CA ALA A 437 30.68 -1.43 -12.98
C ALA A 437 29.19 -1.08 -12.95
N PHE A 438 28.81 -0.18 -13.85
CA PHE A 438 27.46 -0.12 -14.36
C PHE A 438 27.33 -1.00 -15.59
N VAL A 439 26.21 -1.70 -15.74
CA VAL A 439 25.86 -2.41 -16.98
C VAL A 439 24.81 -1.59 -17.73
N ASP A 440 25.04 -1.29 -19.00
CA ASP A 440 24.09 -0.52 -19.83
C ASP A 440 24.05 -1.10 -21.26
N ILE A 441 22.96 -0.86 -21.96
CA ILE A 441 22.75 -1.31 -23.35
C ILE A 441 22.94 -0.18 -24.36
N ALA A 442 22.97 1.08 -23.90
CA ALA A 442 23.12 2.24 -24.77
C ALA A 442 24.56 2.32 -25.32
N PRO A 443 24.78 2.18 -26.65
CA PRO A 443 26.12 2.10 -27.23
C PRO A 443 26.99 3.33 -26.93
N ASN A 444 26.38 4.51 -26.79
CA ASN A 444 27.07 5.76 -26.47
C ASN A 444 27.50 5.87 -25.00
N ARG A 445 27.06 4.97 -24.12
CA ARG A 445 27.45 4.92 -22.71
C ARG A 445 28.49 3.83 -22.44
N ILE A 446 28.49 2.75 -23.21
CA ILE A 446 29.42 1.64 -23.03
C ILE A 446 30.86 2.11 -23.30
N GLY A 447 31.80 1.68 -22.45
CA GLY A 447 33.21 2.09 -22.52
C GLY A 447 33.50 3.44 -21.87
N THR A 448 32.49 4.12 -21.32
CA THR A 448 32.66 5.33 -20.52
C THR A 448 32.85 5.01 -19.03
N THR A 449 33.19 6.03 -18.25
CA THR A 449 33.29 5.95 -16.79
C THR A 449 32.24 6.84 -16.16
N TYR A 450 31.43 6.30 -15.25
CA TYR A 450 30.56 7.10 -14.41
C TYR A 450 31.33 7.71 -13.25
N GLU A 451 31.15 9.01 -13.03
CA GLU A 451 31.72 9.76 -11.92
C GLU A 451 30.60 10.50 -11.17
N ASN A 452 30.59 10.38 -9.83
CA ASN A 452 29.66 11.12 -8.98
C ASN A 452 30.40 12.23 -8.21
N HIS A 453 30.37 13.45 -8.76
CA HIS A 453 31.05 14.62 -8.18
C HIS A 453 30.40 15.17 -6.91
N ALA A 454 29.21 14.70 -6.54
CA ALA A 454 28.51 15.14 -5.32
C ALA A 454 29.06 14.45 -4.05
N LEU A 455 29.93 13.45 -4.18
CA LEU A 455 30.48 12.69 -3.06
C LEU A 455 31.89 13.19 -2.70
N GLN A 456 32.17 13.32 -1.40
CA GLN A 456 33.54 13.57 -0.93
C GLN A 456 34.36 12.28 -1.05
N GLY A 457 35.33 12.27 -1.98
CA GLY A 457 36.13 11.10 -2.34
C GLY A 457 35.58 10.40 -3.59
N PRO A 458 36.09 10.70 -4.81
CA PRO A 458 35.50 10.19 -6.03
C PRO A 458 35.72 8.69 -6.14
N ARG A 459 34.62 7.94 -6.22
CA ARG A 459 34.65 6.57 -6.71
C ARG A 459 33.97 6.54 -8.07
N SER A 460 34.76 6.23 -9.08
CA SER A 460 34.30 6.06 -10.44
C SER A 460 34.02 4.59 -10.71
N ALA A 461 33.08 4.31 -11.62
CA ALA A 461 32.77 2.95 -12.05
C ALA A 461 32.67 2.90 -13.58
N PRO A 462 33.34 1.95 -14.26
CA PRO A 462 33.21 1.79 -15.70
C PRO A 462 31.78 1.40 -16.07
N VAL A 463 31.37 1.74 -17.30
CA VAL A 463 30.09 1.38 -17.87
C VAL A 463 30.34 0.31 -18.95
N VAL A 464 29.84 -0.90 -18.72
CA VAL A 464 30.13 -2.07 -19.55
C VAL A 464 28.87 -2.60 -20.24
N ALA A 465 29.08 -3.36 -21.32
CA ALA A 465 28.01 -4.08 -21.99
C ALA A 465 27.61 -5.33 -21.20
N PRO A 466 26.39 -5.88 -21.40
CA PRO A 466 25.95 -7.11 -20.73
C PRO A 466 26.86 -8.34 -20.96
N GLY A 467 27.59 -8.38 -22.07
CA GLY A 467 28.53 -9.47 -22.39
C GLY A 467 29.91 -9.37 -21.74
N ASP A 468 30.21 -8.27 -21.04
CA ASP A 468 31.50 -8.05 -20.40
C ASP A 468 31.72 -9.00 -19.21
N PRO A 469 32.93 -9.53 -18.98
CA PRO A 469 33.22 -10.37 -17.82
C PRO A 469 32.82 -9.74 -16.47
N LEU A 470 32.91 -8.42 -16.31
CA LEU A 470 32.49 -7.71 -15.09
C LEU A 470 30.97 -7.81 -14.85
N ALA A 471 30.17 -7.94 -15.91
CA ALA A 471 28.71 -8.04 -15.79
C ALA A 471 28.26 -9.35 -15.12
N ARG A 472 29.13 -10.36 -15.03
CA ARG A 472 28.83 -11.66 -14.39
C ARG A 472 28.83 -11.63 -12.87
N ALA A 473 29.26 -10.52 -12.25
CA ALA A 473 29.16 -10.34 -10.81
C ALA A 473 27.68 -10.26 -10.37
N PRO A 474 27.38 -10.47 -9.07
CA PRO A 474 26.04 -10.22 -8.54
C PRO A 474 25.53 -8.83 -8.96
N CYS A 475 24.25 -8.74 -9.30
CA CYS A 475 23.70 -7.59 -10.00
C CYS A 475 22.47 -7.02 -9.29
N VAL A 476 22.49 -5.70 -9.06
CA VAL A 476 21.29 -4.95 -8.71
C VAL A 476 20.76 -4.27 -9.96
N ILE A 477 19.52 -4.60 -10.32
CA ILE A 477 18.82 -4.04 -11.47
C ILE A 477 18.08 -2.79 -11.04
N ALA A 478 18.63 -1.63 -11.40
CA ALA A 478 18.14 -0.30 -11.04
C ALA A 478 17.69 0.47 -12.28
N VAL A 479 16.65 -0.05 -12.92
CA VAL A 479 15.98 0.58 -14.07
C VAL A 479 14.49 0.70 -13.79
N GLY A 480 13.94 1.90 -13.98
CA GLY A 480 12.51 2.15 -13.93
C GLY A 480 11.79 1.47 -15.08
N THR A 481 11.50 0.18 -14.97
CA THR A 481 10.67 -0.55 -15.93
C THR A 481 9.65 -1.44 -15.24
N ARG A 482 8.41 -1.37 -15.75
CA ARG A 482 7.34 -2.34 -15.50
C ARG A 482 7.85 -3.73 -15.90
N ARG A 483 7.85 -4.69 -14.98
CA ARG A 483 8.14 -6.10 -15.31
C ARG A 483 7.16 -6.60 -16.35
N ALA A 484 7.60 -7.53 -17.19
CA ALA A 484 6.78 -8.29 -18.12
C ALA A 484 5.56 -9.04 -17.51
N ALA A 485 5.35 -9.02 -16.19
CA ALA A 485 4.08 -9.48 -15.61
C ALA A 485 2.86 -8.70 -16.17
N GLU A 486 3.08 -7.54 -16.80
CA GLU A 486 2.05 -6.72 -17.45
C GLU A 486 1.86 -7.00 -18.97
N THR A 487 2.75 -7.77 -19.62
CA THR A 487 2.65 -8.15 -21.04
C THR A 487 3.11 -9.60 -21.22
N SER A 488 2.26 -10.45 -21.77
CA SER A 488 2.45 -11.91 -21.94
C SER A 488 3.67 -12.31 -22.80
N GLY A 489 4.89 -12.13 -22.27
CA GLY A 489 6.16 -12.50 -22.89
C GLY A 489 7.37 -11.87 -22.20
N MET A 490 8.53 -12.52 -22.26
CA MET A 490 9.79 -12.02 -21.68
C MET A 490 10.24 -10.74 -22.41
N GLY A 491 10.29 -9.62 -21.70
CA GLY A 491 10.72 -8.33 -22.25
C GLY A 491 12.21 -8.31 -22.61
N GLU A 492 12.64 -7.27 -23.33
CA GLU A 492 14.05 -7.12 -23.73
C GLU A 492 14.99 -7.02 -22.52
N LEU A 493 14.55 -6.39 -21.44
CA LEU A 493 15.31 -6.32 -20.20
C LEU A 493 15.52 -7.71 -19.61
N GLU A 494 14.46 -8.51 -19.48
CA GLU A 494 14.53 -9.85 -18.92
C GLU A 494 15.43 -10.78 -19.76
N LYS A 495 15.40 -10.63 -21.10
CA LYS A 495 16.33 -11.32 -22.00
C LYS A 495 17.79 -10.93 -21.73
N ASN A 496 18.06 -9.64 -21.57
CA ASN A 496 19.40 -9.13 -21.31
C ASN A 496 19.89 -9.50 -19.90
N VAL A 497 19.00 -9.49 -18.90
CA VAL A 497 19.33 -9.92 -17.52
C VAL A 497 19.61 -11.42 -17.48
N ALA A 498 18.89 -12.23 -18.26
CA ALA A 498 19.16 -13.66 -18.36
C ALA A 498 20.59 -13.97 -18.86
N THR A 499 21.20 -13.08 -19.65
CA THR A 499 22.59 -13.28 -20.11
C THR A 499 23.62 -13.13 -18.98
N LEU A 500 23.25 -12.55 -17.84
CA LEU A 500 24.11 -12.47 -16.66
C LEU A 500 24.35 -13.85 -16.03
N GLY A 501 23.46 -14.82 -16.26
CA GLY A 501 23.54 -16.16 -15.68
C GLY A 501 23.26 -16.21 -14.17
N GLY A 502 22.76 -15.13 -13.59
CA GLY A 502 22.42 -15.04 -12.16
C GLY A 502 21.00 -15.52 -11.84
N LYS A 503 20.76 -15.83 -10.57
CA LYS A 503 19.46 -16.27 -10.05
C LYS A 503 18.79 -15.13 -9.27
N GLU A 504 17.55 -14.81 -9.61
CA GLU A 504 16.77 -13.79 -8.90
C GLU A 504 16.59 -14.17 -7.42
N GLY A 505 16.73 -13.20 -6.51
CA GLY A 505 16.66 -13.41 -5.07
C GLY A 505 17.97 -13.90 -4.43
N ASP A 506 18.95 -14.27 -5.25
CA ASP A 506 20.26 -14.77 -4.82
C ASP A 506 21.39 -13.86 -5.29
N THR A 507 21.70 -13.90 -6.59
CA THR A 507 22.76 -13.09 -7.23
C THR A 507 22.20 -11.98 -8.11
N VAL A 508 20.87 -11.91 -8.29
CA VAL A 508 20.19 -10.84 -9.02
C VAL A 508 19.04 -10.29 -8.19
N TRP A 509 18.99 -8.96 -8.01
CA TRP A 509 17.89 -8.28 -7.31
C TRP A 509 17.41 -7.08 -8.10
N TYR A 510 16.09 -6.90 -8.14
CA TYR A 510 15.49 -5.69 -8.70
C TYR A 510 15.32 -4.63 -7.61
N PHE A 511 15.56 -3.38 -8.00
CA PHE A 511 15.47 -2.22 -7.12
C PHE A 511 14.80 -1.07 -7.89
N CYS A 512 13.69 -0.53 -7.37
CA CYS A 512 12.97 0.56 -8.04
C CYS A 512 12.27 1.53 -7.09
#